data_AF-A0A5C9CKK8-F1
#
_entry.id   AF-A0A5C9CKK8-F1
#
_cell.length_a   1.000
_cell.length_b   1.000
_cell.length_c   1.000
_cell.angle_alpha   90.00
_cell.angle_beta   90.00
_cell.angle_gamma   90.00
#
_symmetry.space_group_name_H-M   'P 1'
#
loop_
_entity.id
_entity.type
_entity.pdbx_description
1 polymer ?
#
loop_
_entity_poly.entity_id
_entity_poly.type
_entity_poly.pdbx_seq_one_letter_code
_entity_poly.pdbx_strand_id
1 'polypeptide(L)'
;MRETGRFITSGGVAEGECSHDAENIMLAAYSLADQCSQRRIDNDQAQKSLTGLGVPFGTLFDAYRDPAFRDARMAVVVLGQTLHLNATSKGYFDKHAREATEQGACAPELKQAIPILQAGIAAAERIGMDVRIGELLPKAEEMAFDGLKELTLNFVNSKR
;
A
#
# COMPACT_ATOMS: atom_id res chain seq x y z
N MET A 1 -7.83 -38.49 -32.24
CA MET A 1 -8.94 -38.23 -31.30
C MET A 1 -8.51 -37.07 -30.42
N ARG A 2 -9.29 -35.98 -30.43
CA ARG A 2 -9.01 -34.72 -29.74
C ARG A 2 -9.49 -34.76 -28.29
N GLU A 3 -8.77 -33.98 -27.49
CA GLU A 3 -9.20 -33.26 -26.28
C GLU A 3 -9.71 -34.03 -25.07
N THR A 4 -9.04 -33.80 -23.94
CA THR A 4 -9.74 -33.27 -22.75
C THR A 4 -8.90 -32.16 -22.13
N GLY A 5 -9.57 -31.02 -21.98
CA GLY A 5 -9.01 -29.71 -21.66
C GLY A 5 -8.31 -29.64 -20.31
N ARG A 6 -7.22 -28.89 -20.32
CA ARG A 6 -6.52 -28.40 -19.13
C ARG A 6 -7.45 -27.36 -18.47
N PHE A 7 -8.10 -27.74 -17.38
CA PHE A 7 -8.85 -26.80 -16.53
C PHE A 7 -7.85 -25.90 -15.80
N ILE A 8 -7.50 -24.77 -16.41
CA ILE A 8 -6.93 -23.64 -15.66
C ILE A 8 -8.13 -22.80 -15.26
N THR A 9 -8.64 -23.06 -14.06
CA THR A 9 -9.71 -22.27 -13.46
C THR A 9 -9.21 -20.84 -13.30
N SER A 10 -10.03 -19.86 -13.66
CA SER A 10 -9.73 -18.43 -13.52
C SER A 10 -9.37 -18.00 -12.08
N GLY A 11 -9.65 -18.84 -11.08
CA GLY A 11 -9.22 -18.64 -9.69
C GLY A 11 -7.71 -18.68 -9.49
N GLY A 12 -6.97 -19.56 -10.18
CA GLY A 12 -5.53 -19.67 -9.99
C GLY A 12 -4.73 -18.49 -10.57
N VAL A 13 -5.27 -17.80 -11.59
CA VAL A 13 -4.66 -16.58 -12.15
C VAL A 13 -4.96 -15.38 -11.24
N ALA A 14 -6.20 -15.25 -10.76
CA ALA A 14 -6.58 -14.17 -9.85
C ALA A 14 -5.87 -14.28 -8.49
N GLU A 15 -5.76 -15.48 -7.91
CA GLU A 15 -5.01 -15.72 -6.68
C GLU A 15 -3.51 -15.49 -6.86
N GLY A 16 -2.95 -15.92 -8.01
CA GLY A 16 -1.54 -15.66 -8.34
C GLY A 16 -1.22 -14.18 -8.50
N GLU A 17 -2.07 -13.40 -9.18
CA GLU A 17 -1.90 -11.94 -9.30
C GLU A 17 -2.07 -11.24 -7.95
N CYS A 18 -3.07 -11.65 -7.14
CA CYS A 18 -3.28 -11.08 -5.80
C CYS A 18 -2.15 -11.38 -4.82
N SER A 19 -1.50 -12.56 -4.92
CA SER A 19 -0.30 -12.88 -4.13
C SER A 19 0.83 -11.90 -4.44
N HIS A 20 1.06 -11.58 -5.72
CA HIS A 20 2.07 -10.60 -6.10
C HIS A 20 1.75 -9.20 -5.58
N ASP A 21 0.47 -8.80 -5.57
CA ASP A 21 0.06 -7.50 -5.03
C ASP A 21 0.20 -7.43 -3.50
N ALA A 22 -0.10 -8.53 -2.78
CA ALA A 22 0.15 -8.63 -1.35
C ALA A 22 1.65 -8.56 -1.02
N GLU A 23 2.49 -9.26 -1.78
CA GLU A 23 3.95 -9.19 -1.68
C GLU A 23 4.48 -7.78 -1.97
N ASN A 24 3.97 -7.13 -3.01
CA ASN A 24 4.33 -5.75 -3.35
C ASN A 24 3.97 -4.78 -2.21
N ILE A 25 2.80 -4.96 -1.58
CA ILE A 25 2.40 -4.15 -0.41
C ILE A 25 3.34 -4.39 0.74
N MET A 26 3.66 -5.65 1.07
CA MET A 26 4.51 -5.98 2.21
C MET A 26 5.95 -5.49 2.02
N LEU A 27 6.50 -5.60 0.81
CA LEU A 27 7.83 -5.08 0.48
C LEU A 27 7.88 -3.54 0.53
N ALA A 28 6.87 -2.88 -0.04
CA ALA A 28 6.80 -1.42 -0.01
C ALA A 28 6.57 -0.90 1.42
N ALA A 29 5.73 -1.58 2.21
CA ALA A 29 5.52 -1.31 3.64
C ALA A 29 6.82 -1.46 4.42
N TYR A 30 7.55 -2.56 4.22
CA TYR A 30 8.85 -2.74 4.87
C TYR A 30 9.83 -1.64 4.49
N SER A 31 9.89 -1.23 3.21
CA SER A 31 10.75 -0.11 2.77
C SER A 31 10.43 1.24 3.44
N LEU A 32 9.20 1.42 3.92
CA LEU A 32 8.74 2.60 4.66
C LEU A 32 8.93 2.44 6.17
N ALA A 33 9.10 1.21 6.64
CA ALA A 33 9.16 0.88 8.04
C ALA A 33 10.54 1.19 8.62
N ASP A 34 10.57 1.55 9.90
CA ASP A 34 11.78 1.94 10.62
C ASP A 34 12.82 0.80 10.68
N GLN A 35 12.36 -0.46 10.50
CA GLN A 35 13.17 -1.66 10.51
C GLN A 35 14.02 -1.86 9.25
N CYS A 36 13.67 -1.26 8.10
CA CYS A 36 14.37 -1.50 6.84
C CYS A 36 15.65 -0.67 6.67
N SER A 37 15.81 0.42 7.43
CA SER A 37 16.91 1.35 7.21
C SER A 37 17.45 1.92 8.53
N GLN A 38 18.77 1.86 8.71
CA GLN A 38 19.46 2.62 9.78
C GLN A 38 19.40 4.14 9.58
N ARG A 39 18.94 4.59 8.40
CA ARG A 39 18.78 5.99 8.02
C ARG A 39 17.30 6.38 8.01
N ARG A 40 16.98 7.56 8.56
CA ARG A 40 15.62 8.13 8.48
C ARG A 40 15.13 8.19 7.03
N ILE A 41 13.87 7.85 6.83
CA ILE A 41 13.19 7.97 5.54
C ILE A 41 13.20 9.42 5.04
N ASP A 42 13.52 9.61 3.77
CA ASP A 42 13.50 10.91 3.11
C ASP A 42 12.28 11.08 2.18
N ASN A 43 12.08 12.30 1.67
CA ASN A 43 10.95 12.66 0.82
C ASN A 43 10.87 11.79 -0.44
N ASP A 44 12.00 11.51 -1.08
CA ASP A 44 12.03 10.81 -2.37
C ASP A 44 11.70 9.33 -2.19
N GLN A 45 12.24 8.70 -1.14
CA GLN A 45 11.91 7.33 -0.79
C GLN A 45 10.45 7.20 -0.37
N ALA A 46 9.97 8.09 0.51
CA ALA A 46 8.57 8.09 0.95
C ALA A 46 7.61 8.26 -0.22
N GLN A 47 7.90 9.20 -1.12
CA GLN A 47 7.09 9.45 -2.30
C GLN A 47 7.03 8.23 -3.22
N LYS A 48 8.17 7.62 -3.54
CA LYS A 48 8.22 6.42 -4.40
C LYS A 48 7.43 5.27 -3.80
N SER A 49 7.71 4.92 -2.55
CA SER A 49 7.04 3.81 -1.87
C SER A 49 5.53 4.04 -1.74
N LEU A 50 5.11 5.25 -1.34
CA LEU A 50 3.68 5.58 -1.24
C LEU A 50 2.99 5.55 -2.61
N THR A 51 3.58 6.10 -3.67
CA THR A 51 2.97 5.98 -5.02
C THR A 51 2.87 4.54 -5.50
N GLY A 52 3.83 3.68 -5.13
CA GLY A 52 3.83 2.27 -5.49
C GLY A 52 2.72 1.46 -4.79
N LEU A 53 2.31 1.86 -3.59
CA LEU A 53 1.28 1.16 -2.81
C LEU A 53 -0.15 1.35 -3.35
N GLY A 54 -0.43 2.45 -4.06
CA GLY A 54 -1.79 2.78 -4.46
C GLY A 54 -2.40 1.83 -5.49
N VAL A 55 -1.58 1.22 -6.35
CA VAL A 55 -2.02 0.23 -7.35
C VAL A 55 -2.41 -1.10 -6.71
N PRO A 56 -1.54 -1.80 -5.96
CA PRO A 56 -1.87 -3.11 -5.41
C PRO A 56 -3.05 -3.04 -4.42
N PHE A 57 -3.19 -1.96 -3.63
CA PHE A 57 -4.40 -1.79 -2.82
C PHE A 57 -5.69 -1.67 -3.66
N GLY A 58 -5.62 -1.02 -4.82
CA GLY A 58 -6.73 -0.97 -5.76
C GLY A 58 -7.10 -2.36 -6.28
N THR A 59 -6.11 -3.13 -6.73
CA THR A 59 -6.31 -4.49 -7.23
C THR A 59 -6.88 -5.41 -6.17
N LEU A 60 -6.34 -5.39 -4.95
CA LEU A 60 -6.84 -6.21 -3.85
C LEU A 60 -8.27 -5.81 -3.44
N PHE A 61 -8.61 -4.52 -3.49
CA PHE A 61 -10.00 -4.11 -3.27
C PHE A 61 -10.92 -4.67 -4.37
N ASP A 62 -10.51 -4.63 -5.63
CA ASP A 62 -11.35 -5.13 -6.72
C ASP A 62 -11.54 -6.65 -6.67
N ALA A 63 -10.53 -7.39 -6.19
CA ALA A 63 -10.57 -8.83 -6.01
C ALA A 63 -11.39 -9.27 -4.78
N TYR A 64 -11.16 -8.66 -3.61
CA TYR A 64 -11.70 -9.15 -2.34
C TYR A 64 -12.83 -8.29 -1.76
N ARG A 65 -13.00 -7.05 -2.25
CA ARG A 65 -13.96 -6.06 -1.74
C ARG A 65 -13.82 -5.74 -0.25
N ASP A 66 -12.66 -6.01 0.35
CA ASP A 66 -12.34 -5.64 1.73
C ASP A 66 -12.09 -4.12 1.81
N PRO A 67 -12.92 -3.35 2.55
CA PRO A 67 -12.76 -1.90 2.70
C PRO A 67 -11.37 -1.48 3.19
N ALA A 68 -10.65 -2.35 3.92
CA ALA A 68 -9.31 -2.05 4.40
C ALA A 68 -8.35 -1.67 3.26
N PHE A 69 -8.47 -2.30 2.09
CA PHE A 69 -7.61 -1.99 0.94
C PHE A 69 -7.92 -0.64 0.32
N ARG A 70 -9.21 -0.35 0.11
CA ARG A 70 -9.66 0.95 -0.38
C ARG A 70 -9.27 2.08 0.58
N ASP A 71 -9.48 1.88 1.87
CA ASP A 71 -9.23 2.91 2.88
C ASP A 71 -7.72 3.12 3.05
N ALA A 72 -6.90 2.06 2.99
CA ALA A 72 -5.45 2.15 2.95
C ALA A 72 -4.94 2.87 1.70
N ARG A 73 -5.55 2.63 0.53
CA ARG A 73 -5.26 3.38 -0.70
C ARG A 73 -5.50 4.88 -0.51
N MET A 74 -6.58 5.27 0.17
CA MET A 74 -6.85 6.68 0.48
C MET A 74 -5.87 7.24 1.52
N ALA A 75 -5.51 6.46 2.53
CA ALA A 75 -4.52 6.84 3.52
C ALA A 75 -3.14 7.12 2.90
N VAL A 76 -2.72 6.31 1.93
CA VAL A 76 -1.51 6.53 1.12
C VAL A 76 -1.55 7.90 0.44
N VAL A 77 -2.70 8.31 -0.11
CA VAL A 77 -2.85 9.62 -0.73
C VAL A 77 -2.73 10.74 0.28
N VAL A 78 -3.41 10.64 1.43
CA VAL A 78 -3.35 11.65 2.49
C VAL A 78 -1.91 11.84 2.97
N LEU A 79 -1.16 10.75 3.19
CA LEU A 79 0.25 10.81 3.58
C LEU A 79 1.11 11.42 2.46
N GLY A 80 0.94 10.95 1.22
CA GLY A 80 1.71 11.41 0.06
C GLY A 80 1.51 12.89 -0.24
N GLN A 81 0.29 13.41 -0.12
CA GLN A 81 -0.03 14.83 -0.36
C GLN A 81 0.62 15.78 0.65
N THR A 82 1.09 15.28 1.80
CA THR A 82 1.88 16.11 2.74
C THR A 82 3.27 16.42 2.21
N LEU A 83 3.84 15.54 1.39
CA LEU A 83 5.22 15.57 0.90
C LEU A 83 5.44 16.64 -0.18
N HIS A 84 6.71 16.82 -0.59
CA HIS A 84 7.08 17.61 -1.76
C HIS A 84 7.01 16.77 -3.02
N LEU A 85 5.89 16.91 -3.74
CA LEU A 85 5.59 16.07 -4.91
C LEU A 85 6.16 16.63 -6.21
N ASN A 86 6.75 15.76 -7.01
CA ASN A 86 6.93 16.04 -8.44
C ASN A 86 5.63 15.83 -9.22
N ALA A 87 5.57 16.33 -10.46
CA ALA A 87 4.36 16.26 -11.30
C ALA A 87 3.85 14.82 -11.51
N THR A 88 4.76 13.88 -11.69
CA THR A 88 4.44 12.46 -11.90
C THR A 88 3.76 11.85 -10.68
N SER A 89 4.35 12.01 -9.50
CA SER A 89 3.79 11.46 -8.25
C SER A 89 2.49 12.14 -7.86
N LYS A 90 2.35 13.44 -8.13
CA LYS A 90 1.05 14.12 -7.98
C LYS A 90 -0.02 13.46 -8.85
N GLY A 91 0.27 13.18 -10.13
CA GLY A 91 -0.66 12.49 -11.02
C GLY A 91 -1.07 11.10 -10.52
N TYR A 92 -0.14 10.34 -9.94
CA TYR A 92 -0.47 9.05 -9.30
C TYR A 92 -1.38 9.22 -8.09
N PHE A 93 -1.07 10.14 -7.17
CA PHE A 93 -1.91 10.37 -5.99
C PHE A 93 -3.31 10.89 -6.36
N ASP A 94 -3.43 11.77 -7.35
CA ASP A 94 -4.73 12.25 -7.86
C ASP A 94 -5.55 11.09 -8.43
N LYS A 95 -4.92 10.20 -9.21
CA LYS A 95 -5.56 8.97 -9.70
C LYS A 95 -6.00 8.07 -8.55
N HIS A 96 -5.15 7.84 -7.55
CA HIS A 96 -5.48 6.99 -6.41
C HIS A 96 -6.61 7.56 -5.55
N ALA A 97 -6.63 8.87 -5.30
CA ALA A 97 -7.72 9.52 -4.60
C ALA A 97 -9.04 9.37 -5.35
N ARG A 98 -9.05 9.64 -6.65
CA ARG A 98 -10.25 9.51 -7.48
C ARG A 98 -10.81 8.10 -7.42
N GLU A 99 -9.99 7.09 -7.69
CA GLU A 99 -10.44 5.69 -7.71
C GLU A 99 -10.88 5.21 -6.34
N ALA A 100 -10.16 5.55 -5.25
CA ALA A 100 -10.59 5.20 -3.90
C ALA A 100 -11.92 5.89 -3.54
N THR A 101 -12.13 7.14 -3.95
CA THR A 101 -13.39 7.87 -3.74
C THR A 101 -14.54 7.26 -4.53
N GLU A 102 -14.30 6.86 -5.79
CA GLU A 102 -15.27 6.11 -6.62
C GLU A 102 -15.65 4.76 -5.98
N GLN A 103 -14.72 4.14 -5.25
CA GLN A 103 -14.94 2.93 -4.44
C GLN A 103 -15.60 3.21 -3.07
N GLY A 104 -15.90 4.47 -2.75
CA GLY A 104 -16.58 4.90 -1.52
C GLY A 104 -15.68 5.21 -0.33
N ALA A 105 -14.39 5.47 -0.54
CA ALA A 105 -13.48 5.88 0.53
C ALA A 105 -13.73 7.33 0.93
N CYS A 106 -13.63 7.62 2.22
CA CYS A 106 -13.50 8.97 2.73
C CYS A 106 -12.03 9.30 2.99
N ALA A 107 -11.60 10.53 2.69
CA ALA A 107 -10.26 10.97 3.05
C ALA A 107 -10.11 11.03 4.58
N PRO A 108 -9.22 10.24 5.20
CA PRO A 108 -9.02 10.29 6.64
C PRO A 108 -8.28 11.54 7.06
N GLU A 109 -8.39 11.90 8.35
CA GLU A 109 -7.46 12.88 8.93
C GLU A 109 -6.04 12.32 8.91
N LEU A 110 -5.03 13.20 8.79
CA LEU A 110 -3.63 12.78 8.75
C LEU A 110 -3.23 11.86 9.92
N LYS A 111 -3.75 12.14 11.13
CA LYS A 111 -3.48 11.33 12.34
C LYS A 111 -4.02 9.89 12.24
N GLN A 112 -5.00 9.65 11.38
CA GLN A 112 -5.63 8.35 11.15
C GLN A 112 -5.00 7.60 9.97
N ALA A 113 -4.23 8.29 9.12
CA ALA A 113 -3.72 7.70 7.89
C ALA A 113 -2.73 6.55 8.13
N ILE A 114 -1.81 6.66 9.09
CA ILE A 114 -0.89 5.55 9.42
C ILE A 114 -1.64 4.32 9.98
N PRO A 115 -2.53 4.46 10.98
CA PRO A 115 -3.34 3.33 11.44
C PRO A 115 -4.15 2.64 10.33
N ILE A 116 -4.74 3.41 9.43
CA ILE A 116 -5.51 2.87 8.29
C ILE A 116 -4.60 2.15 7.30
N LEU A 117 -3.42 2.72 7.01
CA LEU A 117 -2.40 2.07 6.19
C LEU A 117 -1.97 0.72 6.79
N GLN A 118 -1.68 0.68 8.10
CA GLN A 118 -1.32 -0.55 8.82
C GLN A 118 -2.43 -1.61 8.73
N ALA A 119 -3.70 -1.21 8.84
CA ALA A 119 -4.83 -2.12 8.69
C ALA A 119 -4.88 -2.76 7.28
N GLY A 120 -4.61 -1.98 6.23
CA GLY A 120 -4.52 -2.48 4.86
C GLY A 120 -3.34 -3.44 4.65
N ILE A 121 -2.18 -3.13 5.23
CA ILE A 121 -0.99 -4.01 5.17
C ILE A 121 -1.28 -5.34 5.89
N ALA A 122 -1.88 -5.29 7.09
CA ALA A 122 -2.29 -6.49 7.82
C ALA A 122 -3.40 -7.28 7.11
N ALA A 123 -4.25 -6.63 6.30
CA ALA A 123 -5.18 -7.32 5.42
C ALA A 123 -4.47 -8.02 4.25
N ALA A 124 -3.44 -7.38 3.69
CA ALA A 124 -2.65 -7.97 2.60
C ALA A 124 -1.85 -9.20 3.08
N GLU A 125 -1.23 -9.13 4.26
CA GLU A 125 -0.53 -10.28 4.87
C GLU A 125 -1.45 -11.50 5.02
N ARG A 126 -2.72 -11.29 5.39
CA ARG A 126 -3.71 -12.37 5.59
C ARG A 126 -4.15 -13.08 4.32
N ILE A 127 -3.96 -12.47 3.14
CA ILE A 127 -4.24 -13.12 1.85
C ILE A 127 -3.25 -14.27 1.59
N GLY A 128 -2.05 -14.17 2.17
CA GLY A 128 -0.96 -15.12 1.96
C GLY A 128 0.03 -14.61 0.90
N MET A 129 1.29 -15.01 1.07
CA MET A 129 2.42 -14.67 0.21
C MET A 129 3.22 -15.95 -0.08
N ASP A 130 4.13 -15.91 -1.07
CA ASP A 130 5.18 -16.92 -1.17
C ASP A 130 5.92 -17.06 0.17
N VAL A 131 6.04 -18.30 0.65
CA VAL A 131 6.63 -18.63 1.96
C VAL A 131 8.03 -18.02 2.13
N ARG A 132 8.81 -17.93 1.04
CA ARG A 132 10.18 -17.37 1.09
C ARG A 132 10.18 -15.87 1.32
N ILE A 133 9.18 -15.15 0.82
CA ILE A 133 9.03 -13.71 1.07
C ILE A 133 8.47 -13.48 2.47
N GLY A 134 7.50 -14.29 2.90
CA GLY A 134 6.93 -14.23 4.24
C GLY A 134 7.95 -14.48 5.36
N GLU A 135 8.97 -15.33 5.13
CA GLU A 135 10.05 -15.58 6.10
C GLU A 135 11.07 -14.43 6.20
N LEU A 136 11.17 -13.57 5.18
CA LEU A 136 12.16 -12.49 5.11
C LEU A 136 11.64 -11.16 5.67
N LEU A 137 10.32 -11.00 5.75
CA LEU A 137 9.69 -9.76 6.19
C LEU A 137 9.19 -9.90 7.63
N PRO A 138 9.31 -8.84 8.46
CA PRO A 138 8.60 -8.82 9.72
C PRO A 138 7.09 -8.86 9.47
N LYS A 139 6.33 -9.30 10.47
CA LYS A 139 4.86 -9.27 10.37
C LYS A 139 4.35 -7.85 10.20
N ALA A 140 3.18 -7.68 9.60
CA ALA A 140 2.60 -6.34 9.41
C ALA A 140 2.42 -5.60 10.75
N GLU A 141 2.07 -6.32 11.81
CA GLU A 141 1.90 -5.79 13.17
C GLU A 141 3.21 -5.35 13.84
N GLU A 142 4.35 -5.86 13.38
CA GLU A 142 5.67 -5.55 13.92
C GLU A 142 6.29 -4.34 13.21
N MET A 143 5.78 -3.93 12.05
CA MET A 143 6.29 -2.78 11.28
C MET A 143 5.90 -1.45 11.94
N ALA A 144 6.93 -0.64 12.25
CA ALA A 144 6.75 0.71 12.80
C ALA A 144 6.96 1.74 11.69
N PHE A 145 6.17 2.82 11.72
CA PHE A 145 6.19 3.87 10.71
C PHE A 145 6.43 5.26 11.35
N ASP A 146 7.19 5.31 12.43
CA ASP A 146 7.44 6.55 13.18
C ASP A 146 8.26 7.53 12.34
N GLY A 147 9.23 7.06 11.55
CA GLY A 147 9.97 7.89 10.61
C GLY A 147 9.08 8.55 9.56
N LEU A 148 8.12 7.81 9.00
CA LEU A 148 7.15 8.35 8.05
C LEU A 148 6.21 9.36 8.73
N LYS A 149 5.78 9.08 9.96
CA LYS A 149 4.97 9.98 10.77
C LYS A 149 5.68 11.31 11.03
N GLU A 150 6.94 11.26 11.48
CA GLU A 150 7.76 12.45 11.70
C GLU A 150 7.91 13.26 10.41
N LEU A 151 8.21 12.59 9.29
CA LEU A 151 8.40 13.25 8.00
C LEU A 151 7.15 14.02 7.56
N THR A 152 5.99 13.38 7.59
CA THR A 152 4.72 13.99 7.17
C THR A 152 4.32 15.16 8.09
N LEU A 153 4.51 15.04 9.41
CA LEU A 153 4.27 16.12 10.35
C LEU A 153 5.21 17.32 10.15
N ASN A 154 6.48 17.07 9.86
CA ASN A 154 7.46 18.12 9.58
C ASN A 154 7.04 18.96 8.36
N PHE A 155 6.65 18.32 7.26
CA PHE A 155 6.18 19.05 6.07
C PHE A 155 4.89 19.84 6.31
N VAL A 156 3.97 19.32 7.11
CA VAL A 156 2.75 20.07 7.47
C VAL A 156 3.09 21.31 8.29
N ASN A 157 4.02 21.18 9.24
CA ASN A 157 4.44 22.30 10.08
C ASN A 157 5.26 23.34 9.30
N SER A 158 6.06 22.93 8.31
CA SER A 158 6.83 23.84 7.45
C SER A 158 5.97 24.61 6.42
N LYS A 159 4.72 24.20 6.20
CA LYS A 159 3.77 24.89 5.31
C LYS A 159 2.92 25.97 6.02
N ARG A 160 3.07 26.12 7.34
CA ARG A 160 2.41 27.16 8.15
C ARG A 160 3.31 28.37 8.30
#